data_AF-A0A1M6WVP6-F1
#
_entry.id   AF-A0A1M6WVP6-F1
#
_cell.length_a   1.000
_cell.length_b   1.000
_cell.length_c   1.000
_cell.angle_alpha   90.00
_cell.angle_beta   90.00
_cell.angle_gamma   90.00
#
_symmetry.space_group_name_H-M   'P 1'
#
loop_
_entity.id
_entity.type
_entity.pdbx_description
1 polymer ?
#
loop_
_entity_poly.entity_id
_entity_poly.type
_entity_poly.pdbx_seq_one_letter_code
_entity_poly.pdbx_strand_id
1 'polypeptide(L)'
;MSLPNIPNITPIITIDREEALTMLLASIALEEMGLAHIINAEGEKIQYVLNTEINKSVSIKDIQEVNQGVERVIRSTTKLQMLLQEKLENIISLIHQRPQFSEPPCSSPAEPKGKFDCILTGFGEGCLTNKSDIFYGGIASVESSVCPSCDKEAPHSLKYTLCKKGGSHAISAILLAIPESIEVYCPKKPQPCSGMEEPDLLIIKGQGVMAIKEVGQRLVQCTVCFTLRFWECGCHSKLQMIICNPNPKFNHDSGVVSIKSGNLKKTCR
;
A
#
# COMPACT_ATOMS: atom_id res chain seq x y z
N MET A 1 44.26 16.51 28.81
CA MET A 1 43.19 15.59 29.26
C MET A 1 42.57 14.98 28.02
N SER A 2 42.78 13.69 27.75
CA SER A 2 42.14 12.98 26.63
C SER A 2 40.71 12.62 27.01
N LEU A 3 39.74 12.92 26.15
CA LEU A 3 38.36 12.47 26.31
C LEU A 3 38.31 10.93 26.41
N PRO A 4 37.38 10.35 27.19
CA PRO A 4 37.17 8.92 27.21
C PRO A 4 36.73 8.43 25.81
N ASN A 5 37.37 7.35 25.36
CA ASN A 5 37.09 6.72 24.07
C ASN A 5 35.80 5.89 24.21
N ILE A 6 34.67 6.50 23.87
CA ILE A 6 33.36 5.81 23.89
C ILE A 6 33.38 4.80 22.74
N PRO A 7 33.16 3.49 23.01
CA PRO A 7 33.12 2.48 21.96
C PRO A 7 32.04 2.84 20.93
N ASN A 8 32.37 2.66 19.65
CA ASN A 8 31.45 2.93 18.54
C ASN A 8 30.30 1.91 18.59
N ILE A 9 29.19 2.31 19.19
CA ILE A 9 27.95 1.56 19.17
C ILE A 9 27.28 1.90 17.85
N THR A 10 27.30 0.96 16.90
CA THR A 10 26.49 1.07 15.68
C THR A 10 25.17 0.38 15.99
N PRO A 11 24.08 1.10 16.36
CA PRO A 11 22.81 0.45 16.57
C PRO A 11 22.33 -0.07 15.22
N ILE A 12 22.30 -1.40 15.08
CA ILE A 12 21.67 -2.04 13.93
C ILE A 12 20.16 -1.98 14.21
N ILE A 13 19.55 -0.86 13.85
CA ILE A 13 18.11 -0.66 13.99
C ILE A 13 17.44 -1.19 12.71
N THR A 14 16.99 -2.44 12.73
CA THR A 14 16.15 -3.02 11.67
C THR A 14 14.69 -2.82 12.04
N ILE A 15 14.20 -1.59 11.92
CA ILE A 15 12.78 -1.27 12.07
C ILE A 15 12.32 -0.75 10.70
N ASP A 16 11.29 -1.37 10.13
CA ASP A 16 10.70 -0.87 8.90
C ASP A 16 9.75 0.31 9.17
N ARG A 17 9.35 1.04 8.11
CA ARG A 17 8.49 2.22 8.25
C ARG A 17 7.14 1.90 8.90
N GLU A 18 6.54 0.75 8.56
CA GLU A 18 5.22 0.38 9.06
C GLU A 18 5.30 -0.04 10.54
N GLU A 19 6.37 -0.73 10.92
CA GLU A 19 6.70 -1.02 12.32
C GLU A 19 6.94 0.27 13.12
N ALA A 20 7.68 1.24 12.57
CA ALA A 20 7.90 2.53 13.21
C ALA A 20 6.59 3.29 13.43
N LEU A 21 5.73 3.37 12.41
CA LEU A 21 4.41 4.02 12.53
C LEU A 21 3.52 3.31 13.54
N THR A 22 3.52 1.98 13.54
CA THR A 22 2.79 1.16 14.52
C THR A 22 3.26 1.44 15.93
N MET A 23 4.57 1.55 16.15
CA MET A 23 5.14 1.88 17.46
C MET A 23 4.81 3.30 17.91
N LEU A 24 4.78 4.27 17.01
CA LEU A 24 4.38 5.65 17.33
C LEU A 24 2.90 5.71 17.72
N LEU A 25 2.01 5.02 17.00
CA LEU A 25 0.59 4.90 17.38
C LEU A 25 0.43 4.23 18.75
N ALA A 26 1.19 3.16 19.00
CA ALA A 26 1.20 2.50 20.30
C ALA A 26 1.69 3.43 21.42
N SER A 27 2.66 4.31 21.17
CA SER A 27 3.12 5.29 22.17
C SER A 27 2.03 6.31 22.52
N ILE A 28 1.25 6.78 21.54
CA ILE A 28 0.11 7.66 21.78
C ILE A 28 -0.93 6.93 22.63
N ALA A 29 -1.27 5.69 22.28
CA ALA A 29 -2.22 4.89 23.07
C ALA A 29 -1.77 4.68 24.52
N LEU A 30 -0.47 4.49 24.76
CA LEU A 30 0.10 4.39 26.10
C LEU A 30 0.02 5.72 26.88
N GLU A 31 0.31 6.85 26.22
CA GLU A 31 0.14 8.18 26.80
C GLU A 31 -1.35 8.45 27.17
N GLU A 32 -2.29 8.13 26.28
CA GLU A 32 -3.74 8.24 26.51
C GLU A 32 -4.23 7.38 27.70
N MET A 33 -3.77 6.14 27.80
CA MET A 33 -4.07 5.29 28.96
C MET A 33 -3.53 5.90 30.26
N GLY A 34 -2.32 6.46 30.22
CA GLY A 34 -1.74 7.19 31.36
C GLY A 34 -2.60 8.39 31.79
N LEU A 35 -3.08 9.19 30.84
CA LEU A 35 -3.97 10.33 31.12
C LEU A 35 -5.31 9.88 31.72
N ALA A 36 -5.89 8.78 31.23
CA ALA A 36 -7.11 8.21 31.80
C ALA A 36 -6.93 7.80 33.27
N HIS A 37 -5.80 7.20 33.63
CA HIS A 37 -5.48 6.88 35.02
C HIS A 37 -5.36 8.12 35.90
N ILE A 38 -4.75 9.19 35.41
CA ILE A 38 -4.67 10.46 36.14
C ILE A 38 -6.06 11.03 36.38
N ILE A 39 -6.92 11.06 35.36
CA ILE A 39 -8.30 11.57 35.49
C ILE A 39 -9.09 10.74 36.51
N ASN A 40 -8.95 9.41 36.47
CA ASN A 40 -9.59 8.52 37.43
C ASN A 40 -9.11 8.79 38.87
N ALA A 41 -7.80 8.94 39.06
CA ALA A 41 -7.22 9.26 40.37
C ALA A 41 -7.70 10.61 40.92
N GLU A 42 -7.86 11.63 40.06
CA GLU A 42 -8.48 12.90 40.46
C GLU A 42 -9.96 12.73 40.83
N GLY A 43 -10.70 11.84 40.16
CA GLY A 43 -12.06 11.46 40.52
C GLY A 43 -12.16 10.77 41.88
N GLU A 44 -11.27 9.80 42.14
CA GLU A 44 -11.15 9.13 43.44
C GLU A 44 -10.82 10.12 44.56
N LYS A 45 -9.95 11.11 44.28
CA LYS A 45 -9.63 12.19 45.23
C LYS A 45 -10.86 13.01 45.63
N ILE A 46 -11.72 13.36 44.67
CA ILE A 46 -12.99 14.05 44.96
C ILE A 46 -13.89 13.16 45.81
N GLN A 47 -14.06 11.89 45.43
CA GLN A 47 -14.90 10.94 46.16
C GLN A 47 -14.42 10.76 47.60
N TYR A 48 -13.11 10.67 47.82
CA TYR A 48 -12.51 10.57 49.14
C TYR A 48 -12.89 11.75 50.03
N VAL A 49 -12.72 12.98 49.53
CA VAL A 49 -13.00 14.21 50.29
C VAL A 49 -14.49 14.34 50.62
N LEU A 50 -15.37 13.91 49.72
CA LEU A 50 -16.82 13.93 49.93
C LEU A 50 -17.35 12.77 50.80
N ASN A 51 -16.52 11.76 51.09
CA ASN A 51 -16.93 10.63 51.90
C ASN A 51 -17.08 11.03 53.39
N THR A 52 -18.31 11.28 53.80
CA THR A 52 -18.68 11.73 55.15
C THR A 52 -18.49 10.67 56.24
N GLU A 53 -18.43 9.38 55.87
CA GLU A 53 -18.15 8.29 56.82
C GLU A 53 -16.68 8.29 57.25
N ILE A 54 -15.78 8.63 56.32
CA ILE A 54 -14.33 8.70 56.54
C ILE A 54 -13.92 10.08 57.06
N ASN A 55 -14.50 11.15 56.50
CA ASN A 55 -14.06 12.53 56.69
C ASN A 55 -15.12 13.37 57.42
N LYS A 56 -15.24 13.18 58.74
CA LYS A 56 -16.29 13.80 59.59
C LYS A 56 -16.15 15.32 59.82
N SER A 57 -15.03 15.93 59.46
CA SER A 57 -14.72 17.34 59.75
C SER A 57 -14.05 18.08 58.58
N VAL A 58 -14.41 17.74 57.34
CA VAL A 58 -13.92 18.47 56.16
C VAL A 58 -14.58 19.85 56.08
N SER A 59 -13.75 20.89 56.01
CA SER A 59 -14.22 22.27 55.83
C SER A 59 -14.56 22.54 54.37
N ILE A 60 -15.46 23.50 54.13
CA ILE A 60 -15.74 24.01 52.77
C ILE A 60 -14.46 24.51 52.10
N LYS A 61 -13.52 25.06 52.89
CA LYS A 61 -12.23 25.53 52.39
C LYS A 61 -11.38 24.39 51.82
N ASP A 62 -11.36 23.24 52.48
CA ASP A 62 -10.60 22.05 52.04
C ASP A 62 -11.18 21.52 50.72
N ILE A 63 -12.51 21.50 50.58
CA ILE A 63 -13.20 21.12 49.35
C ILE A 63 -12.84 22.07 48.19
N GLN A 64 -12.82 23.37 48.45
CA GLN A 64 -12.44 24.37 47.45
C GLN A 64 -10.98 24.20 47.00
N GLU A 65 -10.06 23.95 47.94
CA GLU A 65 -8.65 23.73 47.63
C GLU A 65 -8.44 22.48 46.77
N VAL A 66 -9.13 21.37 47.10
CA VAL A 66 -9.10 20.14 46.31
C VAL A 66 -9.68 20.37 44.91
N ASN A 67 -10.83 21.04 44.80
CA ASN A 67 -11.45 21.33 43.52
C ASN A 67 -10.56 22.18 42.61
N GLN A 68 -9.91 23.21 43.16
CA GLN A 68 -8.93 24.02 42.41
C GLN A 68 -7.72 23.18 41.99
N GLY A 69 -7.29 22.22 42.81
CA GLY A 69 -6.25 21.26 42.47
C GLY A 69 -6.64 20.41 41.26
N VAL A 70 -7.83 19.81 41.30
CA VAL A 70 -8.36 18.98 40.21
C VAL A 70 -8.51 19.81 38.94
N GLU A 71 -9.05 21.02 39.01
CA GLU A 71 -9.19 21.92 37.85
C GLU A 71 -7.82 22.18 37.18
N ARG A 72 -6.77 22.42 37.98
CA ARG A 72 -5.40 22.60 37.45
C ARG A 72 -4.87 21.35 36.76
N VAL A 73 -5.14 20.17 37.31
CA VAL A 73 -4.74 18.89 36.69
C VAL A 73 -5.49 18.69 35.38
N ILE A 74 -6.82 18.81 35.38
CA ILE A 74 -7.66 18.67 34.18
C ILE A 74 -7.20 19.64 33.10
N ARG A 75 -6.97 20.93 33.43
CA ARG A 75 -6.47 21.92 32.48
C ARG A 75 -5.10 21.54 31.89
N SER A 76 -4.23 20.91 32.69
CA SER A 76 -2.92 20.45 32.22
C SER A 76 -3.04 19.23 31.32
N THR A 77 -3.89 18.27 31.70
CA THR A 77 -4.22 17.08 30.89
C THR A 77 -4.86 17.45 29.56
N THR A 78 -5.76 18.44 29.51
CA THR A 78 -6.34 18.94 28.25
C THR A 78 -5.27 19.50 27.31
N LYS A 79 -4.26 20.21 27.83
CA LYS A 79 -3.15 20.71 27.00
C LYS A 79 -2.32 19.56 26.43
N LEU A 80 -2.06 18.52 27.23
CA LEU A 80 -1.38 17.31 26.78
C LEU A 80 -2.22 16.60 25.70
N GLN A 81 -3.55 16.54 25.86
CA GLN A 81 -4.46 15.97 24.87
C GLN A 81 -4.35 16.68 23.50
N MET A 82 -4.23 18.00 23.50
CA MET A 82 -4.03 18.76 22.26
C MET A 82 -2.72 18.40 21.57
N LEU A 83 -1.63 18.21 22.33
CA LEU A 83 -0.35 17.78 21.78
C LEU A 83 -0.40 16.34 21.26
N LEU A 84 -1.11 15.45 21.96
CA LEU A 84 -1.35 14.07 21.51
C LEU A 84 -2.14 14.03 20.21
N GLN A 85 -3.16 14.88 20.10
CA GLN A 85 -3.93 15.05 18.87
C GLN A 85 -3.02 15.51 17.72
N GLU A 86 -2.17 16.51 17.93
CA GLU A 86 -1.21 16.97 16.92
C GLU A 86 -0.24 15.85 16.51
N LYS A 87 0.30 15.08 17.46
CA LYS A 87 1.13 13.90 17.16
C LYS A 87 0.37 12.89 16.30
N LEU A 88 -0.89 12.60 16.63
CA LEU A 88 -1.73 11.67 15.89
C LEU A 88 -2.00 12.17 14.47
N GLU A 89 -2.37 13.44 14.31
CA GLU A 89 -2.58 14.07 13.00
C GLU A 89 -1.32 14.03 12.15
N ASN A 90 -0.15 14.28 12.74
CA ASN A 90 1.15 14.15 12.07
C ASN A 90 1.40 12.71 11.60
N ILE A 91 1.16 11.70 12.46
CA ILE A 91 1.31 10.29 12.06
C ILE A 91 0.32 9.92 10.95
N ILE A 92 -0.93 10.35 11.06
CA ILE A 92 -1.94 10.15 10.02
C ILE A 92 -1.48 10.79 8.71
N SER A 93 -0.91 12.00 8.75
CA SER A 93 -0.37 12.65 7.56
C SER A 93 0.77 11.84 6.95
N LEU A 94 1.64 11.23 7.76
CA LEU A 94 2.69 10.35 7.29
C LEU A 94 2.10 9.09 6.66
N ILE A 95 1.07 8.47 7.24
CA ILE A 95 0.38 7.31 6.65
C ILE A 95 -0.19 7.67 5.26
N HIS A 96 -0.80 8.86 5.11
CA HIS A 96 -1.35 9.34 3.84
C HIS A 96 -0.27 9.79 2.85
N GLN A 97 0.87 10.29 3.35
CA GLN A 97 2.10 10.41 2.59
C GLN A 97 2.67 9.01 2.36
N ARG A 98 2.05 8.29 1.43
CA ARG A 98 2.84 7.33 0.64
C ARG A 98 4.07 8.08 0.16
N PRO A 99 5.26 7.44 0.13
CA PRO A 99 6.38 8.05 -0.54
C PRO A 99 5.88 8.46 -1.93
N GLN A 100 5.86 9.77 -2.19
CA GLN A 100 6.05 10.20 -3.55
C GLN A 100 7.44 9.69 -3.87
N PHE A 101 7.50 8.48 -4.43
CA PHE A 101 8.62 8.11 -5.25
C PHE A 101 8.62 9.21 -6.32
N SER A 102 9.52 10.19 -6.17
CA SER A 102 10.20 10.72 -7.33
C SER A 102 10.72 9.47 -8.00
N GLU A 103 9.99 9.01 -9.02
CA GLU A 103 10.34 7.86 -9.80
C GLU A 103 11.84 7.98 -10.10
N PRO A 104 12.69 6.99 -9.77
CA PRO A 104 13.94 6.91 -10.52
C PRO A 104 13.51 6.94 -11.99
N PRO A 105 14.10 7.81 -12.83
CA PRO A 105 13.67 7.95 -14.20
C PRO A 105 13.90 6.61 -14.89
N CYS A 106 12.87 5.78 -14.92
CA CYS A 106 12.65 4.90 -16.05
C CYS A 106 12.62 5.86 -17.22
N SER A 107 13.66 5.86 -18.04
CA SER A 107 13.67 6.56 -19.31
C SER A 107 12.54 5.98 -20.15
N SER A 108 11.34 6.52 -19.98
CA SER A 108 10.25 6.35 -20.91
C SER A 108 10.66 7.07 -22.20
N PRO A 109 10.56 6.40 -23.36
CA PRO A 109 10.46 7.12 -24.62
C PRO A 109 9.31 8.13 -24.51
N ALA A 110 9.51 9.31 -25.09
CA ALA A 110 8.58 10.44 -25.02
C ALA A 110 7.12 10.02 -25.27
N GLU A 111 6.23 10.51 -24.41
CA GLU A 111 4.80 10.24 -24.45
C GLU A 111 4.15 10.75 -25.75
N PRO A 112 3.38 9.91 -26.47
CA PRO A 112 2.50 10.38 -27.52
C PRO A 112 1.27 11.05 -26.91
N LYS A 113 1.09 12.35 -27.17
CA LYS A 113 -0.10 13.12 -26.81
C LYS A 113 -1.29 12.69 -27.67
N GLY A 114 -2.08 11.76 -27.17
CA GLY A 114 -3.35 11.36 -27.76
C GLY A 114 -4.15 10.45 -26.84
N LYS A 115 -5.16 11.00 -26.16
CA LYS A 115 -6.08 10.23 -25.31
C LYS A 115 -7.16 9.61 -26.21
N PHE A 116 -7.10 8.30 -26.40
CA PHE A 116 -8.15 7.48 -27.03
C PHE A 116 -8.70 6.51 -25.99
N ASP A 117 -10.02 6.27 -26.03
CA ASP A 117 -10.67 5.34 -25.13
C ASP A 117 -10.46 3.90 -25.65
N CYS A 118 -9.39 3.28 -25.18
CA CYS A 118 -9.08 1.88 -25.45
C CYS A 118 -9.36 1.02 -24.23
N ILE A 119 -9.94 -0.16 -24.46
CA ILE A 119 -10.32 -1.11 -23.43
C ILE A 119 -9.64 -2.45 -23.72
N LEU A 120 -9.09 -3.07 -22.69
CA LEU A 120 -8.64 -4.46 -22.73
C LEU A 120 -9.72 -5.36 -22.12
N THR A 121 -10.15 -6.40 -22.84
CA THR A 121 -11.14 -7.37 -22.33
C THR A 121 -10.74 -8.79 -22.65
N GLY A 122 -11.15 -9.74 -21.80
CA GLY A 122 -10.97 -11.17 -21.99
C GLY A 122 -9.89 -11.76 -21.09
N PHE A 123 -9.48 -12.96 -21.43
CA PHE A 123 -8.50 -13.76 -20.71
C PHE A 123 -7.31 -14.08 -21.60
N GLY A 124 -6.09 -14.05 -21.07
CA GLY A 124 -4.89 -14.42 -21.80
C GLY A 124 -3.90 -15.13 -20.90
N GLU A 125 -3.31 -16.22 -21.38
CA GLU A 125 -2.32 -17.01 -20.65
C GLU A 125 -1.04 -17.20 -21.47
N GLY A 126 0.12 -17.17 -20.81
CA GLY A 126 1.40 -17.49 -21.44
C GLY A 126 2.49 -17.87 -20.45
N CYS A 127 3.60 -18.35 -20.99
CA CYS A 127 4.77 -18.76 -20.19
C CYS A 127 5.69 -17.57 -19.94
N LEU A 128 6.19 -17.46 -18.70
CA LEU A 128 7.12 -16.42 -18.28
C LEU A 128 8.53 -16.65 -18.86
N THR A 129 9.11 -15.62 -19.47
CA THR A 129 10.35 -15.73 -20.26
C THR A 129 11.57 -15.07 -19.60
N ASN A 130 11.37 -14.19 -18.62
CA ASN A 130 12.46 -13.52 -17.92
C ASN A 130 13.17 -14.45 -16.92
N LYS A 131 14.43 -14.81 -17.20
CA LYS A 131 15.24 -15.71 -16.36
C LYS A 131 15.59 -15.15 -14.98
N SER A 132 15.58 -13.83 -14.83
CA SER A 132 15.89 -13.15 -13.57
C SER A 132 14.71 -13.11 -12.60
N ASP A 133 13.52 -13.51 -13.06
CA ASP A 133 12.29 -13.48 -12.27
C ASP A 133 12.09 -14.81 -11.51
N ILE A 134 11.60 -14.73 -10.26
CA ILE A 134 11.37 -15.92 -9.42
C ILE A 134 10.33 -16.87 -10.02
N PHE A 135 9.40 -16.34 -10.82
CA PHE A 135 8.37 -17.08 -11.53
C PHE A 135 8.84 -17.57 -12.92
N TYR A 136 10.10 -17.38 -13.31
CA TYR A 136 10.64 -17.89 -14.59
C TYR A 136 10.26 -19.35 -14.85
N GLY A 137 9.80 -19.64 -16.07
CA GLY A 137 9.31 -20.95 -16.48
C GLY A 137 7.90 -21.31 -15.97
N GLY A 138 7.30 -20.43 -15.16
CA GLY A 138 5.90 -20.52 -14.73
C GLY A 138 4.91 -20.02 -15.79
N ILE A 139 3.65 -20.02 -15.39
CA ILE A 139 2.51 -19.57 -16.18
C ILE A 139 1.99 -18.26 -15.58
N ALA A 140 1.72 -17.30 -16.45
CA ALA A 140 1.05 -16.06 -16.13
C ALA A 140 -0.30 -15.99 -16.85
N SER A 141 -1.34 -15.55 -16.14
CA SER A 141 -2.64 -15.27 -16.76
C SER A 141 -3.15 -13.88 -16.40
N VAL A 142 -3.66 -13.18 -17.40
CA VAL A 142 -4.37 -11.90 -17.29
C VAL A 142 -5.85 -12.17 -17.52
N GLU A 143 -6.68 -11.57 -16.68
CA GLU A 143 -8.13 -11.50 -16.84
C GLU A 143 -8.54 -10.04 -16.72
N SER A 144 -9.19 -9.51 -17.76
CA SER A 144 -9.65 -8.12 -17.81
C SER A 144 -11.11 -8.08 -18.19
N SER A 145 -11.92 -7.37 -17.42
CA SER A 145 -13.34 -7.19 -17.73
C SER A 145 -13.83 -5.80 -17.38
N VAL A 146 -14.88 -5.37 -18.09
CA VAL A 146 -15.57 -4.10 -17.85
C VAL A 146 -17.02 -4.43 -17.52
N CYS A 147 -17.53 -3.90 -16.41
CA CYS A 147 -18.93 -4.06 -16.00
C CYS A 147 -19.86 -3.33 -16.98
N PRO A 148 -20.72 -4.01 -17.75
CA PRO A 148 -21.60 -3.34 -18.72
C PRO A 148 -22.80 -2.63 -18.07
N SER A 149 -23.19 -3.06 -16.87
CA SER A 149 -24.41 -2.65 -16.16
C SER A 149 -24.18 -1.59 -15.09
N CYS A 150 -22.97 -1.05 -14.98
CA CYS A 150 -22.61 -0.06 -13.99
C CYS A 150 -22.87 1.34 -14.59
N ASP A 151 -23.94 2.00 -14.15
CA ASP A 151 -24.29 3.36 -14.55
C ASP A 151 -23.18 4.34 -14.13
N LYS A 152 -22.47 4.87 -15.14
CA LYS A 152 -21.35 5.82 -15.07
C LYS A 152 -20.01 5.19 -14.61
N GLU A 153 -19.04 5.20 -15.52
CA GLU A 153 -17.64 4.84 -15.29
C GLU A 153 -17.44 3.45 -14.64
N ALA A 154 -17.81 2.41 -15.38
CA ALA A 154 -17.54 1.04 -14.97
C ALA A 154 -16.05 0.82 -14.70
N PRO A 155 -15.65 0.45 -13.46
CA PRO A 155 -14.24 0.25 -13.13
C PRO A 155 -13.64 -0.86 -14.00
N HIS A 156 -12.50 -0.59 -14.62
CA HIS A 156 -11.71 -1.64 -15.26
C HIS A 156 -11.30 -2.65 -14.18
N SER A 157 -11.76 -3.89 -14.29
CA SER A 157 -11.24 -4.96 -13.45
C SER A 157 -10.04 -5.58 -14.16
N LEU A 158 -8.91 -5.65 -13.47
CA LEU A 158 -7.73 -6.35 -13.94
C LEU A 158 -7.24 -7.29 -12.86
N LYS A 159 -7.13 -8.56 -13.21
CA LYS A 159 -6.58 -9.62 -12.37
C LYS A 159 -5.42 -10.26 -13.11
N TYR A 160 -4.32 -10.42 -12.40
CA TYR A 160 -3.13 -11.08 -12.91
C TYR A 160 -2.71 -12.19 -11.96
N THR A 161 -2.51 -13.40 -12.47
CA THR A 161 -2.10 -14.54 -11.66
C THR A 161 -0.81 -15.15 -12.17
N LEU A 162 0.00 -15.62 -11.24
CA LEU A 162 1.28 -16.25 -11.48
C LEU A 162 1.28 -17.62 -10.80
N CYS A 163 1.77 -18.63 -11.50
CA CYS A 163 1.90 -19.97 -10.96
C CYS A 163 3.15 -20.64 -11.51
N LYS A 164 4.06 -21.01 -10.62
CA LYS A 164 5.22 -21.84 -10.95
C LYS A 164 5.11 -23.15 -10.19
N LYS A 165 4.96 -24.23 -10.93
CA LYS A 165 4.92 -25.60 -10.39
C LYS A 165 6.34 -26.14 -10.32
N GLY A 166 6.75 -26.62 -9.15
CA GLY A 166 8.04 -27.28 -8.98
C GLY A 166 8.17 -27.86 -7.58
N GLY A 167 7.75 -29.11 -7.39
CA GLY A 167 7.94 -29.89 -6.15
C GLY A 167 7.89 -29.06 -4.85
N SER A 168 9.04 -28.93 -4.17
CA SER A 168 9.21 -28.20 -2.90
C SER A 168 9.27 -26.67 -2.99
N HIS A 169 9.30 -26.10 -4.20
CA HIS A 169 9.45 -24.65 -4.47
C HIS A 169 8.27 -24.10 -5.28
N ALA A 170 7.07 -24.68 -5.11
CA ALA A 170 5.89 -24.16 -5.77
C ALA A 170 5.53 -22.78 -5.19
N ILE A 171 5.37 -21.81 -6.08
CA ILE A 171 5.05 -20.43 -5.75
C ILE A 171 3.93 -19.94 -6.65
N SER A 172 2.96 -19.27 -6.05
CA SER A 172 1.87 -18.60 -6.74
C SER A 172 1.71 -17.17 -6.27
N ALA A 173 1.20 -16.32 -7.14
CA ALA A 173 0.79 -14.98 -6.77
C ALA A 173 -0.48 -14.57 -7.50
N ILE A 174 -1.20 -13.63 -6.90
CA ILE A 174 -2.36 -12.96 -7.50
C ILE A 174 -2.22 -11.47 -7.26
N LEU A 175 -2.42 -10.69 -8.31
CA LEU A 175 -2.55 -9.24 -8.28
C LEU A 175 -3.99 -8.90 -8.67
N LEU A 176 -4.65 -8.12 -7.82
CA LEU A 176 -5.94 -7.49 -8.12
C LEU A 176 -5.72 -5.98 -8.21
N ALA A 177 -6.01 -5.40 -9.37
CA ALA A 177 -5.87 -3.96 -9.56
C ALA A 177 -6.94 -3.19 -8.77
N ILE A 178 -6.55 -2.06 -8.21
CA ILE A 178 -7.44 -1.09 -7.55
C ILE A 178 -8.06 -0.25 -8.66
N PRO A 179 -9.37 -0.36 -8.94
CA PRO A 179 -9.90 0.16 -10.19
C PRO A 179 -9.78 1.68 -10.37
N GLU A 180 -9.88 2.44 -9.29
CA GLU A 180 -9.73 3.90 -9.29
C GLU A 180 -8.31 4.38 -9.66
N SER A 181 -7.31 3.50 -9.57
CA SER A 181 -5.91 3.81 -9.89
C SER A 181 -5.50 3.45 -11.32
N ILE A 182 -6.42 2.87 -12.10
CA ILE A 182 -6.09 2.32 -13.42
C ILE A 182 -6.11 3.44 -14.46
N GLU A 183 -4.97 3.61 -15.12
CA GLU A 183 -4.79 4.53 -16.22
C GLU A 183 -4.48 3.73 -17.49
N VAL A 184 -5.26 3.95 -18.54
CA VAL A 184 -5.09 3.28 -19.83
C VAL A 184 -4.59 4.28 -20.87
N TYR A 185 -3.50 3.91 -21.54
CA TYR A 185 -2.86 4.71 -22.58
C TYR A 185 -2.80 3.92 -23.89
N CYS A 186 -3.12 4.60 -24.98
CA CYS A 186 -3.29 4.00 -26.30
C CYS A 186 -2.88 5.00 -27.39
N PRO A 187 -1.68 4.89 -27.97
CA PRO A 187 -1.26 5.71 -29.10
C PRO A 187 -2.00 5.30 -30.40
N LYS A 188 -2.42 6.28 -31.23
CA LYS A 188 -3.00 6.09 -32.59
C LYS A 188 -1.95 5.45 -33.53
N LYS A 189 -2.23 4.63 -34.56
CA LYS A 189 -3.41 4.12 -35.32
C LYS A 189 -3.02 2.68 -35.78
N PRO A 190 -3.96 1.75 -36.03
CA PRO A 190 -3.60 0.43 -36.56
C PRO A 190 -3.03 0.57 -37.97
N GLN A 191 -1.72 0.36 -38.12
CA GLN A 191 -1.09 0.16 -39.43
C GLN A 191 -1.15 -1.33 -39.81
N PRO A 192 -1.51 -1.68 -41.06
CA PRO A 192 -1.37 -3.04 -41.53
C PRO A 192 0.11 -3.43 -41.46
N CYS A 193 0.43 -4.44 -40.65
CA CYS A 193 1.79 -4.86 -40.28
C CYS A 193 2.71 -4.91 -41.54
N SER A 194 3.45 -3.82 -41.79
CA SER A 194 4.39 -3.68 -42.90
C SER A 194 5.67 -3.07 -42.35
N GLY A 195 6.54 -3.92 -41.81
CA GLY A 195 7.92 -3.58 -41.43
C GLY A 195 8.05 -2.49 -40.37
N MET A 196 8.08 -2.91 -39.09
CA MET A 196 8.59 -2.17 -37.91
C MET A 196 8.52 -0.64 -37.95
N GLU A 197 7.51 -0.05 -37.30
CA GLU A 197 7.62 1.14 -36.45
C GLU A 197 6.31 1.28 -35.64
N GLU A 198 6.39 1.03 -34.33
CA GLU A 198 5.30 1.03 -33.31
C GLU A 198 4.19 -0.03 -33.44
N PRO A 199 4.26 -1.17 -32.72
CA PRO A 199 3.13 -2.10 -32.60
C PRO A 199 1.92 -1.43 -31.93
N ASP A 200 0.71 -1.96 -32.17
CA ASP A 200 -0.57 -1.47 -31.64
C ASP A 200 -0.65 -1.65 -30.10
N LEU A 201 0.16 -0.87 -29.40
CA LEU A 201 0.49 -1.02 -27.99
C LEU A 201 -0.61 -0.42 -27.13
N LEU A 202 -1.07 -1.17 -26.14
CA LEU A 202 -1.88 -0.67 -25.05
C LEU A 202 -1.08 -0.77 -23.76
N ILE A 203 -1.03 0.34 -23.03
CA ILE A 203 -0.34 0.41 -21.75
C ILE A 203 -1.39 0.66 -20.67
N ILE A 204 -1.47 -0.25 -19.70
CA ILE A 204 -2.26 -0.07 -18.49
C ILE A 204 -1.30 0.13 -17.33
N LYS A 205 -1.41 1.26 -16.63
CA LYS A 205 -0.69 1.52 -15.39
C LYS A 205 -1.69 1.57 -14.24
N GLY A 206 -1.21 1.30 -13.04
CA GLY A 206 -2.01 1.50 -11.85
C GLY A 206 -1.41 0.85 -10.62
N GLN A 207 -2.22 0.78 -9.58
CA GLN A 207 -1.88 0.13 -8.32
C GLN A 207 -2.77 -1.09 -8.10
N GLY A 208 -2.25 -2.08 -7.39
CA GLY A 208 -3.01 -3.28 -7.06
C GLY A 208 -2.52 -3.91 -5.76
N VAL A 209 -3.32 -4.82 -5.23
CA VAL A 209 -2.93 -5.66 -4.09
C VAL A 209 -2.38 -6.96 -4.65
N MET A 210 -1.10 -7.23 -4.38
CA MET A 210 -0.44 -8.48 -4.74
C MET A 210 -0.31 -9.37 -3.52
N ALA A 211 -0.80 -10.61 -3.61
CA ALA A 211 -0.61 -11.65 -2.61
C ALA A 211 0.27 -12.77 -3.18
N ILE A 212 1.27 -13.19 -2.42
CA ILE A 212 2.23 -14.24 -2.80
C ILE A 212 2.14 -15.38 -1.79
N LYS A 213 2.08 -16.61 -2.30
CA LYS A 213 2.06 -17.84 -1.52
C LYS A 213 3.15 -18.80 -2.02
N GLU A 214 4.08 -19.10 -1.15
CA GLU A 214 5.08 -20.16 -1.35
C GLU A 214 4.75 -21.35 -0.44
N VAL A 215 5.09 -22.57 -0.89
CA VAL A 215 4.91 -23.78 -0.08
C VAL A 215 5.69 -23.67 1.22
N GLY A 216 5.03 -23.95 2.36
CA GLY A 216 5.65 -23.89 3.69
C GLY A 216 5.76 -22.49 4.30
N GLN A 217 5.49 -21.41 3.56
CA GLN A 217 5.47 -20.04 4.09
C GLN A 217 4.04 -19.52 4.31
N ARG A 218 3.90 -18.49 5.16
CA ARG A 218 2.64 -17.74 5.28
C ARG A 218 2.40 -16.92 4.02
N LEU A 219 1.12 -16.68 3.72
CA LEU A 219 0.74 -15.76 2.65
C LEU A 219 1.17 -14.35 3.04
N VAL A 220 1.81 -13.64 2.12
CA VAL A 220 2.20 -12.24 2.30
C VAL A 220 1.49 -11.40 1.24
N GLN A 221 1.12 -10.18 1.59
CA GLN A 221 0.44 -9.26 0.69
C GLN A 221 1.02 -7.85 0.79
N CYS A 222 1.03 -7.12 -0.32
CA CYS A 222 1.46 -5.73 -0.37
C CYS A 222 0.72 -4.97 -1.48
N THR A 223 0.64 -3.64 -1.33
CA THR A 223 0.20 -2.77 -2.43
C THR A 223 1.37 -2.53 -3.37
N VAL A 224 1.19 -2.76 -4.66
CA VAL A 224 2.25 -2.67 -5.68
C VAL A 224 1.82 -1.73 -6.80
N CYS A 225 2.81 -1.14 -7.48
CA CYS A 225 2.58 -0.46 -8.75
C CYS A 225 2.79 -1.45 -9.88
N PHE A 226 1.97 -1.41 -10.91
CA PHE A 226 2.12 -2.27 -12.08
C PHE A 226 2.04 -1.49 -13.38
N THR A 227 2.67 -2.04 -14.42
CA THR A 227 2.55 -1.62 -15.81
C THR A 227 2.37 -2.85 -16.67
N LEU A 228 1.20 -2.97 -17.29
CA LEU A 228 0.89 -3.97 -18.28
C LEU A 228 1.02 -3.35 -19.67
N ARG A 229 1.90 -3.91 -20.49
CA ARG A 229 2.00 -3.62 -21.92
C ARG A 229 1.38 -4.77 -22.69
N PHE A 230 0.50 -4.45 -23.63
CA PHE A 230 -0.16 -5.42 -24.49
C PHE A 230 0.06 -5.01 -25.94
N TRP A 231 0.47 -5.97 -26.77
CA TRP A 231 0.69 -5.79 -28.19
C TRP A 231 -0.15 -6.79 -28.98
N GLU A 232 -0.79 -6.30 -30.03
CA GLU A 232 -1.58 -7.10 -30.97
C GLU A 232 -1.05 -6.86 -32.40
N CYS A 233 -0.67 -7.91 -33.12
CA CYS A 233 -0.43 -7.85 -34.58
C CYS A 233 -1.04 -9.11 -35.22
N GLY A 234 -2.13 -8.92 -35.94
CA GLY A 234 -2.86 -10.00 -36.60
C GLY A 234 -3.39 -11.03 -35.59
N CYS A 235 -2.99 -12.29 -35.74
CA CYS A 235 -3.37 -13.40 -34.86
C CYS A 235 -2.45 -13.61 -33.66
N HIS A 236 -1.40 -12.80 -33.51
CA HIS A 236 -0.44 -12.93 -32.43
C HIS A 236 -0.59 -11.77 -31.45
N SER A 237 -0.74 -12.12 -30.17
CA SER A 237 -0.75 -11.16 -29.08
C SER A 237 0.37 -11.46 -28.08
N LYS A 238 0.99 -10.39 -27.58
CA LYS A 238 2.07 -10.45 -26.59
C LYS A 238 1.72 -9.53 -25.43
N LEU A 239 2.18 -9.89 -24.24
CA LEU A 239 2.08 -9.05 -23.05
C LEU A 239 3.41 -8.95 -22.33
N GLN A 240 3.58 -7.88 -21.58
CA GLN A 240 4.61 -7.76 -20.56
C GLN A 240 3.98 -7.13 -19.32
N MET A 241 4.08 -7.80 -18.19
CA MET A 241 3.73 -7.26 -16.89
C MET A 241 5.00 -6.91 -16.14
N ILE A 242 5.08 -5.66 -15.68
CA ILE A 242 6.10 -5.21 -14.74
C ILE A 242 5.39 -4.80 -13.45
N ILE A 243 5.82 -5.33 -12.32
CA ILE A 243 5.35 -4.99 -10.98
C ILE A 243 6.54 -4.50 -10.17
N CYS A 244 6.39 -3.33 -9.55
CA CYS A 244 7.43 -2.69 -8.77
C CYS A 244 6.93 -2.42 -7.34
N ASN A 245 7.79 -2.70 -6.37
CA ASN A 245 7.58 -2.45 -4.96
C ASN A 245 8.94 -2.20 -4.25
N PRO A 246 8.98 -1.39 -3.17
CA PRO A 246 10.19 -1.23 -2.37
C PRO A 246 10.69 -2.53 -1.75
N ASN A 247 9.78 -3.45 -1.42
CA ASN A 247 10.13 -4.80 -1.02
C ASN A 247 10.36 -5.66 -2.28
N PRO A 248 11.61 -6.10 -2.54
CA PRO A 248 11.95 -6.82 -3.76
C PRO A 248 11.23 -8.17 -3.88
N LYS A 249 10.66 -8.72 -2.80
CA LYS A 249 9.84 -9.94 -2.83
C LYS A 249 8.62 -9.82 -3.74
N PHE A 250 8.10 -8.60 -3.92
CA PHE A 250 6.92 -8.32 -4.76
C PHE A 250 7.28 -7.79 -6.15
N ASN A 251 8.57 -7.64 -6.46
CA ASN A 251 8.98 -7.25 -7.81
C ASN A 251 8.76 -8.41 -8.77
N HIS A 252 8.25 -8.08 -9.95
CA HIS A 252 8.01 -9.05 -11.00
C HIS A 252 8.24 -8.40 -12.36
N ASP A 253 8.94 -9.08 -13.26
CA ASP A 253 8.98 -8.74 -14.68
C ASP A 253 8.78 -10.02 -15.47
N SER A 254 7.65 -10.10 -16.16
CA SER A 254 7.28 -11.30 -16.90
C SER A 254 8.21 -11.62 -18.06
N GLY A 255 8.99 -10.64 -18.52
CA GLY A 255 9.52 -10.61 -19.87
C GLY A 255 8.39 -10.46 -20.90
N VAL A 256 8.73 -10.50 -22.18
CA VAL A 256 7.71 -10.49 -23.24
C VAL A 256 7.13 -11.90 -23.36
N VAL A 257 5.87 -12.04 -22.92
CA VAL A 257 5.10 -13.28 -22.91
C VAL A 257 4.24 -13.34 -24.17
N SER A 258 4.35 -14.42 -24.93
CA SER A 258 3.42 -14.70 -26.04
C SER A 258 2.18 -15.39 -25.49
N ILE A 259 1.00 -14.84 -25.79
CA ILE A 259 -0.27 -15.40 -25.33
C ILE A 259 -0.57 -16.64 -26.16
N LYS A 260 -0.71 -17.78 -25.48
CA LYS A 260 -0.92 -19.11 -26.11
C LYS A 260 -2.38 -19.56 -26.07
N SER A 261 -3.16 -19.02 -25.13
CA SER A 261 -4.55 -19.38 -24.91
C SER A 261 -5.34 -18.19 -24.41
N GLY A 262 -6.62 -18.13 -24.79
CA GLY A 262 -7.57 -17.11 -24.35
C GLY A 262 -8.10 -16.22 -25.48
N ASN A 263 -8.91 -15.23 -25.10
CA ASN A 263 -9.60 -14.29 -25.98
C ASN A 263 -9.28 -12.82 -25.63
N LEU A 264 -8.14 -12.58 -24.98
CA LEU A 264 -7.69 -11.25 -24.61
C LEU A 264 -7.54 -10.37 -25.86
N LYS A 265 -8.30 -9.29 -25.90
CA LYS A 265 -8.39 -8.39 -27.05
C LYS A 265 -8.38 -6.93 -26.62
N LYS A 266 -7.79 -6.09 -27.45
CA LYS A 266 -7.93 -4.64 -27.36
C LYS A 266 -9.14 -4.18 -28.17
N THR A 267 -9.87 -3.18 -27.68
CA THR A 267 -10.93 -2.52 -28.43
C THR A 267 -10.82 -1.02 -28.21
N CYS A 268 -10.63 -0.26 -29.29
CA CYS A 268 -10.49 1.20 -29.29
C CYS A 268 -11.76 1.82 -29.86
N ARG A 269 -12.28 2.87 -29.23
CA ARG A 269 -13.38 3.70 -29.76
C ARG A 269 -12.85 4.98 -30.40
#